data_AF-A0A374UNI9-F1
#
_entry.id   AF-A0A374UNI9-F1
#
_cell.length_a   1.000
_cell.length_b   1.000
_cell.length_c   1.000
_cell.angle_alpha   90.00
_cell.angle_beta   90.00
_cell.angle_gamma   90.00
#
_symmetry.space_group_name_H-M   'P 1'
#
loop_
_entity.id
_entity.type
_entity.pdbx_description
1 polymer ?
#
loop_
_entity_poly.entity_id
_entity_poly.type
_entity_poly.pdbx_seq_one_letter_code
_entity_poly.pdbx_strand_id
1 'polypeptide(L)'
;MQNINFYNLSDINCWIVYQMPFEKDEKSNEKVLPHQEFCIKNNIFAMGWELNKNFFNKNFGEMLEYADCDEDNYKGYLGAYKIAKGNTSPKKALEDYKRIKQGDYAVMRARNAHYYIGKVKKKAQYLHKDDESEYKHLSWGCHVEKWLEFKTQDDLPYELIGRMSQQQHQTIQRIDRYRLKFLIIEAYIKREKSKSDIPKLILTKNNFARSLHYKQLEDLVSLYIVEENKEQNYLLMPSSCKINEQKYEFFFKSPNRKAITCQVKNQEEIKIEEYYNENDFEKIYIFSGIWNNEQVKELNKKANKNKANNIQIISPDELFDILQNSKYNYKEYLNLNSYYKIDENKAEDLHLTNGFIKCKKFNSKCHMRYKEDNDCITFYNNCLFYSKEFNSFFLYDHFANDLKIIKEIFDKIKETNPEINIKEEKL
;
A
#
# COMPACT_ATOMS: atom_id res chain seq x y z
N MET A 1 32.90 2.74 3.95
CA MET A 1 32.10 1.82 3.11
C MET A 1 30.63 1.98 3.46
N GLN A 2 29.81 2.35 2.49
CA GLN A 2 28.36 2.44 2.63
C GLN A 2 27.75 1.07 2.32
N ASN A 3 27.00 0.50 3.26
CA ASN A 3 26.31 -0.77 3.03
C ASN A 3 24.95 -0.50 2.39
N ILE A 4 24.68 -1.13 1.25
CA ILE A 4 23.37 -1.14 0.58
C ILE A 4 22.86 -2.58 0.60
N ASN A 5 21.62 -2.76 1.05
CA ASN A 5 21.03 -4.09 1.13
C ASN A 5 20.45 -4.50 -0.22
N PHE A 6 20.44 -5.80 -0.50
CA PHE A 6 19.80 -6.41 -1.65
C PHE A 6 18.78 -7.43 -1.17
N TYR A 7 17.52 -7.21 -1.53
CA TYR A 7 16.39 -8.06 -1.16
C TYR A 7 15.83 -8.79 -2.37
N ASN A 8 15.69 -10.10 -2.25
CA ASN A 8 15.02 -10.90 -3.27
C ASN A 8 13.52 -11.06 -2.94
N LEU A 9 12.66 -10.43 -3.74
CA LEU A 9 11.19 -10.47 -3.64
C LEU A 9 10.53 -11.25 -4.78
N SER A 10 11.28 -11.78 -5.75
CA SER A 10 10.72 -12.43 -6.94
C SER A 10 9.88 -13.65 -6.60
N ASP A 11 10.24 -14.33 -5.52
CA ASP A 11 9.53 -15.50 -5.02
C ASP A 11 8.50 -15.24 -3.92
N ILE A 12 8.24 -13.99 -3.57
CA ILE A 12 7.31 -13.65 -2.48
C ILE A 12 6.12 -12.88 -3.04
N ASN A 13 4.93 -13.45 -2.90
CA ASN A 13 3.68 -12.75 -3.17
C ASN A 13 3.05 -12.26 -1.87
N CYS A 14 2.35 -11.14 -1.97
CA CYS A 14 1.44 -10.68 -0.95
C CYS A 14 0.03 -10.61 -1.53
N TRP A 15 -0.95 -11.04 -0.75
CA TRP A 15 -2.34 -11.22 -1.18
C TRP A 15 -3.26 -10.44 -0.26
N ILE A 16 -4.15 -9.62 -0.82
CA ILE A 16 -5.28 -9.06 -0.08
C ILE A 16 -6.41 -10.07 -0.16
N VAL A 17 -6.93 -10.45 0.99
CA VAL A 17 -8.01 -11.42 1.12
C VAL A 17 -9.25 -10.68 1.62
N TYR A 18 -10.36 -10.91 0.93
CA TYR A 18 -11.68 -10.48 1.36
C TYR A 18 -12.50 -11.69 1.79
N GLN A 19 -12.36 -12.07 3.07
CA GLN A 19 -12.99 -13.24 3.68
C GLN A 19 -14.47 -12.98 3.98
N MET A 20 -15.29 -12.85 2.94
CA MET A 20 -16.75 -12.69 3.03
C MET A 20 -17.43 -13.54 1.97
N PRO A 21 -17.54 -14.87 2.19
CA PRO A 21 -18.06 -15.84 1.23
C PRO A 21 -19.60 -15.84 1.15
N PHE A 22 -20.22 -14.66 1.18
CA PHE A 22 -21.67 -14.50 1.21
C PHE A 22 -22.10 -13.61 0.06
N GLU A 23 -23.32 -13.81 -0.44
CA GLU A 23 -23.92 -12.94 -1.43
C GLU A 23 -24.12 -11.52 -0.88
N LYS A 24 -24.21 -10.52 -1.77
CA LYS A 24 -24.16 -9.10 -1.37
C LYS A 24 -25.25 -8.71 -0.36
N ASP A 25 -26.45 -9.24 -0.54
CA ASP A 25 -27.64 -9.09 0.31
C ASP A 25 -27.54 -9.86 1.63
N GLU A 26 -26.64 -10.85 1.72
CA GLU A 26 -26.43 -11.66 2.92
C GLU A 26 -25.26 -11.19 3.79
N LYS A 27 -24.53 -10.14 3.39
CA LYS A 27 -23.37 -9.59 4.12
C LYS A 27 -23.77 -8.76 5.35
N SER A 28 -24.55 -9.35 6.25
CA SER A 28 -24.78 -8.80 7.59
C SER A 28 -23.57 -9.03 8.48
N ASN A 29 -23.33 -8.13 9.45
CA ASN A 29 -22.25 -8.33 10.42
C ASN A 29 -22.44 -9.63 11.23
N GLU A 30 -23.69 -10.01 11.52
CA GLU A 30 -24.05 -11.22 12.28
C GLU A 30 -23.65 -12.51 11.58
N LYS A 31 -23.58 -12.54 10.24
CA LYS A 31 -23.08 -13.70 9.48
C LYS A 31 -21.57 -13.61 9.22
N VAL A 32 -21.10 -12.44 8.79
CA VAL A 32 -19.72 -12.28 8.32
C VAL A 32 -18.71 -12.36 9.45
N LEU A 33 -18.99 -11.73 10.60
CA LEU A 33 -18.01 -11.66 11.69
C LEU A 33 -17.73 -13.05 12.29
N PRO A 34 -18.73 -13.89 12.64
CA PRO A 34 -18.47 -15.25 13.12
C PRO A 34 -17.66 -16.10 12.12
N HIS A 35 -17.96 -15.98 10.82
CA HIS A 35 -17.21 -16.67 9.77
C HIS A 35 -15.74 -16.23 9.73
N GLN A 36 -15.48 -14.92 9.82
CA GLN A 36 -14.13 -14.38 9.85
C GLN A 36 -13.38 -14.81 11.11
N GLU A 37 -14.01 -14.77 12.28
CA GLU A 37 -13.43 -15.23 13.54
C GLU A 37 -13.09 -16.73 13.49
N PHE A 38 -13.96 -17.54 12.89
CA PHE A 38 -13.67 -18.94 12.63
C PHE A 38 -12.44 -19.12 11.74
N CYS A 39 -12.35 -18.37 10.64
CA CYS A 39 -11.20 -18.44 9.73
C CYS A 39 -9.90 -18.01 10.42
N ILE A 40 -9.96 -16.95 11.22
CA ILE A 40 -8.83 -16.45 12.02
C ILE A 40 -8.38 -17.52 13.02
N LYS A 41 -9.30 -18.08 13.80
CA LYS A 41 -9.01 -19.10 14.81
C LYS A 41 -8.38 -20.36 14.21
N ASN A 42 -8.82 -20.75 13.01
CA ASN A 42 -8.32 -21.93 12.30
C ASN A 42 -7.13 -21.64 11.38
N ASN A 43 -6.61 -20.40 11.37
CA ASN A 43 -5.50 -19.97 10.52
C ASN A 43 -5.73 -20.24 9.02
N ILE A 44 -6.94 -19.95 8.53
CA ILE A 44 -7.32 -20.14 7.14
C ILE A 44 -7.76 -18.84 6.49
N PHE A 45 -7.63 -18.79 5.17
CA PHE A 45 -8.42 -17.92 4.30
C PHE A 45 -8.82 -18.69 3.05
N ALA A 46 -9.98 -18.38 2.48
CA ALA A 46 -10.55 -19.17 1.40
C ALA A 46 -11.57 -18.41 0.56
N MET A 47 -11.78 -18.91 -0.65
CA MET A 47 -12.78 -18.46 -1.60
C MET A 47 -14.18 -18.93 -1.21
N GLY A 48 -15.16 -18.04 -1.30
CA GLY A 48 -16.58 -18.29 -1.05
C GLY A 48 -17.42 -18.60 -2.27
N TRP A 49 -17.09 -19.70 -2.96
CA TRP A 49 -17.74 -20.10 -4.22
C TRP A 49 -18.07 -21.58 -4.16
N GLU A 50 -18.70 -22.03 -3.09
CA GLU A 50 -18.93 -23.44 -2.82
C GLU A 50 -19.71 -24.16 -3.94
N LEU A 51 -19.41 -25.44 -4.10
CA LEU A 51 -20.17 -26.35 -4.95
C LEU A 51 -20.71 -27.45 -4.04
N ASN A 52 -21.99 -27.78 -4.21
CA ASN A 52 -22.59 -28.90 -3.51
C ASN A 52 -21.80 -30.19 -3.80
N LYS A 53 -21.39 -30.93 -2.76
CA LYS A 53 -20.55 -32.14 -2.92
C LYS A 53 -21.17 -33.21 -3.80
N ASN A 54 -22.47 -33.43 -3.73
CA ASN A 54 -23.13 -34.43 -4.61
C ASN A 54 -23.07 -33.99 -6.08
N PHE A 55 -23.23 -32.69 -6.34
CA PHE A 55 -23.06 -32.14 -7.68
C PHE A 55 -21.60 -32.25 -8.14
N PHE A 56 -20.65 -31.91 -7.28
CA PHE A 56 -19.22 -32.01 -7.56
C PHE A 56 -18.82 -33.45 -7.87
N ASN A 57 -19.16 -34.39 -6.99
CA ASN A 57 -18.82 -35.80 -7.13
C ASN A 57 -19.37 -36.43 -8.41
N LYS A 58 -20.63 -36.11 -8.74
CA LYS A 58 -21.30 -36.64 -9.94
C LYS A 58 -20.66 -36.16 -11.25
N ASN A 59 -20.11 -34.96 -11.27
CA ASN A 59 -19.56 -34.34 -12.48
C ASN A 59 -18.02 -34.34 -12.52
N PHE A 60 -17.34 -34.67 -11.42
CA PHE A 60 -15.90 -34.53 -11.27
C PHE A 60 -15.16 -35.72 -10.62
N GLY A 61 -15.88 -36.76 -10.15
CA GLY A 61 -15.29 -37.88 -9.40
C GLY A 61 -15.23 -37.62 -7.89
N GLU A 62 -14.75 -38.57 -7.08
CA GLU A 62 -14.69 -38.38 -5.62
C GLU A 62 -13.88 -37.14 -5.26
N MET A 63 -14.52 -36.23 -4.49
CA MET A 63 -13.90 -35.05 -3.92
C MET A 63 -12.65 -35.43 -3.13
N LEU A 64 -11.52 -34.93 -3.59
CA LEU A 64 -10.25 -35.05 -2.88
C LEU A 64 -10.25 -34.00 -1.76
N GLU A 65 -10.71 -34.38 -0.58
CA GLU A 65 -10.49 -33.56 0.63
C GLU A 65 -9.00 -33.21 0.71
N TYR A 66 -8.69 -31.91 0.86
CA TYR A 66 -7.32 -31.39 0.88
C TYR A 66 -6.50 -31.59 -0.42
N ALA A 67 -7.13 -31.85 -1.57
CA ALA A 67 -6.43 -31.76 -2.85
C ALA A 67 -5.84 -30.37 -3.05
N ASP A 68 -4.70 -30.33 -3.71
CA ASP A 68 -4.03 -29.09 -4.08
C ASP A 68 -4.68 -28.46 -5.32
N CYS A 69 -4.66 -27.13 -5.40
CA CYS A 69 -5.18 -26.37 -6.53
C CYS A 69 -4.22 -26.40 -7.73
N ASP A 70 -3.91 -27.57 -8.26
CA ASP A 70 -3.09 -27.76 -9.47
C ASP A 70 -3.87 -27.48 -10.76
N GLU A 71 -3.24 -27.67 -11.93
CA GLU A 71 -3.85 -27.40 -13.24
C GLU A 71 -5.10 -28.25 -13.50
N ASP A 72 -5.11 -29.51 -13.08
CA ASP A 72 -6.18 -30.45 -13.39
C ASP A 72 -7.39 -30.18 -12.49
N ASN A 73 -7.15 -30.02 -11.18
CA ASN A 73 -8.18 -29.64 -10.22
C ASN A 73 -8.74 -28.24 -10.50
N TYR A 74 -7.89 -27.30 -10.95
CA TYR A 74 -8.31 -25.97 -11.41
C TYR A 74 -9.30 -26.04 -12.58
N LYS A 75 -8.91 -26.73 -13.68
CA LYS A 75 -9.74 -26.86 -14.88
C LYS A 75 -11.06 -27.55 -14.56
N GLY A 76 -10.95 -28.58 -13.73
CA GLY A 76 -12.05 -29.37 -13.24
C GLY A 76 -13.12 -28.60 -12.50
N TYR A 77 -12.68 -27.90 -11.44
CA TYR A 77 -13.52 -27.03 -10.65
C TYR A 77 -14.21 -25.96 -11.52
N LEU A 78 -13.44 -25.33 -12.41
CA LEU A 78 -13.95 -24.30 -13.31
C LEU A 78 -15.01 -24.86 -14.27
N GLY A 79 -14.84 -26.07 -14.77
CA GLY A 79 -15.83 -26.78 -15.59
C GLY A 79 -17.11 -27.06 -14.82
N ALA A 80 -17.01 -27.68 -13.65
CA ALA A 80 -18.15 -27.98 -12.78
C ALA A 80 -18.92 -26.73 -12.39
N TYR A 81 -18.21 -25.65 -12.04
CA TYR A 81 -18.83 -24.38 -11.67
C TYR A 81 -19.65 -23.77 -12.82
N LYS A 82 -19.12 -23.82 -14.05
CA LYS A 82 -19.86 -23.35 -15.24
C LYS A 82 -21.15 -24.13 -15.48
N ILE A 83 -21.13 -25.45 -15.26
CA ILE A 83 -22.33 -26.29 -15.39
C ILE A 83 -23.34 -25.93 -14.29
N ALA A 84 -22.88 -25.75 -13.05
CA ALA A 84 -23.74 -25.50 -11.88
C ALA A 84 -24.37 -24.10 -11.86
N LYS A 85 -23.61 -23.07 -12.25
CA LYS A 85 -23.92 -21.65 -11.98
C LYS A 85 -23.87 -20.77 -13.23
N GLY A 86 -23.79 -21.39 -14.42
CA GLY A 86 -23.83 -20.70 -15.72
C GLY A 86 -22.59 -19.86 -16.01
N ASN A 87 -22.78 -18.67 -16.59
CA ASN A 87 -21.69 -17.79 -17.05
C ASN A 87 -20.96 -17.02 -15.94
N THR A 88 -21.43 -17.09 -14.69
CA THR A 88 -20.74 -16.53 -13.52
C THR A 88 -19.51 -17.37 -13.22
N SER A 89 -18.30 -16.79 -13.24
CA SER A 89 -17.07 -17.58 -13.20
C SER A 89 -16.11 -17.13 -12.08
N PRO A 90 -15.67 -18.06 -11.20
CA PRO A 90 -14.61 -17.80 -10.21
C PRO A 90 -13.22 -17.73 -10.84
N LYS A 91 -13.10 -17.79 -12.18
CA LYS A 91 -11.84 -18.01 -12.91
C LYS A 91 -10.68 -17.19 -12.37
N LYS A 92 -10.85 -15.87 -12.19
CA LYS A 92 -9.76 -15.01 -11.72
C LYS A 92 -9.35 -15.34 -10.28
N ALA A 93 -10.30 -15.47 -9.36
CA ALA A 93 -10.00 -15.82 -7.98
C ALA A 93 -9.32 -17.20 -7.90
N LEU A 94 -9.80 -18.17 -8.68
CA LEU A 94 -9.23 -19.51 -8.74
C LEU A 94 -7.81 -19.52 -9.34
N GLU A 95 -7.56 -18.72 -10.39
CA GLU A 95 -6.21 -18.50 -10.94
C GLU A 95 -5.27 -17.87 -9.90
N ASP A 96 -5.75 -16.94 -9.09
CA ASP A 96 -4.98 -16.33 -8.00
C ASP A 96 -4.67 -17.35 -6.90
N TYR A 97 -5.65 -18.13 -6.43
CA TYR A 97 -5.42 -19.19 -5.43
C TYR A 97 -4.40 -20.24 -5.89
N LYS A 98 -4.46 -20.64 -7.16
CA LYS A 98 -3.48 -21.56 -7.76
C LYS A 98 -2.03 -21.02 -7.72
N ARG A 99 -1.85 -19.70 -7.78
CA ARG A 99 -0.53 -19.05 -7.74
C ARG A 99 0.04 -18.89 -6.33
N ILE A 100 -0.78 -19.09 -5.29
CA ILE A 100 -0.33 -18.98 -3.90
C ILE A 100 0.62 -20.13 -3.58
N LYS A 101 1.75 -19.78 -2.96
CA LYS A 101 2.76 -20.74 -2.50
C LYS A 101 3.13 -20.53 -1.04
N GLN A 102 3.79 -21.54 -0.47
CA GLN A 102 4.38 -21.44 0.86
C GLN A 102 5.36 -20.26 0.91
N GLY A 103 5.31 -19.50 2.01
CA GLY A 103 6.15 -18.31 2.21
C GLY A 103 5.53 -17.00 1.69
N ASP A 104 4.45 -17.06 0.91
CA ASP A 104 3.66 -15.87 0.57
C ASP A 104 3.01 -15.25 1.84
N TYR A 105 2.52 -14.02 1.73
CA TYR A 105 1.82 -13.33 2.81
C TYR A 105 0.37 -13.04 2.41
N ALA A 106 -0.56 -13.21 3.34
CA ALA A 106 -1.95 -12.80 3.20
C ALA A 106 -2.27 -11.68 4.18
N VAL A 107 -3.04 -10.68 3.74
CA VAL A 107 -3.51 -9.57 4.56
C VAL A 107 -5.02 -9.43 4.45
N MET A 108 -5.67 -9.10 5.55
CA MET A 108 -7.11 -8.81 5.55
C MET A 108 -7.49 -7.79 6.61
N ARG A 109 -8.60 -7.10 6.36
CA ARG A 109 -9.34 -6.31 7.35
C ARG A 109 -10.64 -7.04 7.68
N ALA A 110 -10.85 -7.39 8.94
CA ALA A 110 -12.09 -8.04 9.37
C ALA A 110 -13.15 -7.01 9.80
N ARG A 111 -14.40 -7.47 9.95
CA ARG A 111 -15.55 -6.63 10.35
C ARG A 111 -15.44 -6.07 11.77
N ASN A 112 -14.61 -6.66 12.63
CA ASN A 112 -14.25 -6.12 13.93
C ASN A 112 -13.31 -4.89 13.85
N ALA A 113 -13.04 -4.38 12.64
CA ALA A 113 -12.15 -3.27 12.34
C ALA A 113 -10.66 -3.53 12.64
N HIS A 114 -10.27 -4.75 12.99
CA HIS A 114 -8.87 -5.15 13.13
C HIS A 114 -8.29 -5.59 11.79
N TYR A 115 -6.97 -5.58 11.72
CA TYR A 115 -6.18 -6.00 10.56
C TYR A 115 -5.37 -7.25 10.92
N TYR A 116 -5.19 -8.13 9.93
CA TYR A 116 -4.49 -9.39 10.13
C TYR A 116 -3.47 -9.60 9.01
N ILE A 117 -2.28 -10.07 9.38
CA ILE A 117 -1.24 -10.51 8.44
C ILE A 117 -0.86 -11.96 8.80
N GLY A 118 -0.82 -12.84 7.82
CA GLY A 118 -0.41 -14.24 8.00
C GLY A 118 0.56 -14.69 6.91
N LYS A 119 1.55 -15.50 7.29
CA LYS A 119 2.48 -16.14 6.36
C LYS A 119 1.91 -17.48 5.91
N VAL A 120 1.80 -17.71 4.61
CA VAL A 120 1.20 -18.89 4.00
C VAL A 120 2.08 -20.12 4.29
N LYS A 121 1.46 -21.13 4.89
CA LYS A 121 2.14 -22.37 5.30
C LYS A 121 2.27 -23.37 4.15
N LYS A 122 1.26 -23.43 3.27
CA LYS A 122 1.17 -24.37 2.14
C LYS A 122 0.40 -23.75 0.98
N LYS A 123 0.55 -24.33 -0.21
CA LYS A 123 -0.25 -24.00 -1.40
C LYS A 123 -1.75 -24.19 -1.14
N ALA A 124 -2.58 -23.59 -2.00
CA ALA A 124 -4.03 -23.66 -1.87
C ALA A 124 -4.56 -25.10 -1.98
N GLN A 125 -5.50 -25.43 -1.11
CA GLN A 125 -6.17 -26.72 -1.01
C GLN A 125 -7.69 -26.55 -1.00
N TYR A 126 -8.40 -27.63 -1.33
CA TYR A 126 -9.85 -27.65 -1.21
C TYR A 126 -10.27 -27.89 0.24
N LEU A 127 -11.01 -26.93 0.81
CA LEU A 127 -11.37 -26.87 2.23
C LEU A 127 -12.87 -27.09 2.52
N HIS A 128 -13.69 -27.20 1.47
CA HIS A 128 -15.14 -27.34 1.63
C HIS A 128 -15.51 -28.61 2.39
N LYS A 129 -16.50 -28.53 3.27
CA LYS A 129 -17.09 -29.68 3.98
C LYS A 129 -18.57 -29.42 4.24
N ASP A 130 -19.46 -30.24 3.69
CA ASP A 130 -20.92 -30.01 3.82
C ASP A 130 -21.44 -30.17 5.26
N ASP A 131 -20.87 -31.10 6.02
CA ASP A 131 -21.37 -31.52 7.34
C ASP A 131 -20.72 -30.74 8.51
N GLU A 132 -19.80 -29.82 8.23
CA GLU A 132 -19.02 -29.09 9.25
C GLU A 132 -19.23 -27.57 9.21
N SER A 133 -19.63 -27.01 10.36
CA SER A 133 -19.39 -25.62 10.80
C SER A 133 -19.44 -24.54 9.70
N GLU A 134 -18.41 -23.68 9.65
CA GLU A 134 -18.22 -22.58 8.71
C GLU A 134 -17.51 -23.03 7.41
N TYR A 135 -16.98 -24.27 7.38
CA TYR A 135 -16.29 -24.84 6.21
C TYR A 135 -17.21 -25.02 5.00
N LYS A 136 -18.52 -25.18 5.20
CA LYS A 136 -19.52 -25.25 4.12
C LYS A 136 -19.55 -24.00 3.23
N HIS A 137 -19.07 -22.86 3.72
CA HIS A 137 -18.99 -21.61 2.95
C HIS A 137 -17.67 -21.45 2.20
N LEU A 138 -16.77 -22.43 2.30
CA LEU A 138 -15.43 -22.36 1.73
C LEU A 138 -15.33 -23.27 0.50
N SER A 139 -14.32 -23.00 -0.32
CA SER A 139 -13.92 -23.83 -1.45
C SER A 139 -12.40 -23.97 -1.45
N TRP A 140 -11.69 -23.31 -2.38
CA TRP A 140 -10.24 -23.27 -2.40
C TRP A 140 -9.71 -22.24 -1.40
N GLY A 141 -8.73 -22.64 -0.59
CA GLY A 141 -8.16 -21.80 0.45
C GLY A 141 -6.78 -22.23 0.90
N CYS A 142 -6.13 -21.43 1.73
CA CYS A 142 -4.81 -21.71 2.26
C CYS A 142 -4.83 -21.66 3.79
N HIS A 143 -3.89 -22.40 4.38
CA HIS A 143 -3.52 -22.23 5.78
C HIS A 143 -2.35 -21.24 5.90
N VAL A 144 -2.42 -20.35 6.89
CA VAL A 144 -1.30 -19.54 7.35
C VAL A 144 -0.65 -20.17 8.58
N GLU A 145 0.58 -19.79 8.90
CA GLU A 145 1.26 -20.20 10.13
C GLU A 145 0.48 -19.76 11.36
N LYS A 146 0.13 -18.46 11.36
CA LYS A 146 -0.81 -17.82 12.29
C LYS A 146 -1.25 -16.49 11.72
N TRP A 147 -2.41 -16.02 12.17
CA TRP A 147 -2.82 -14.64 11.95
C TRP A 147 -2.26 -13.73 13.03
N LEU A 148 -1.48 -12.74 12.63
CA LEU A 148 -1.02 -11.68 13.53
C LEU A 148 -2.02 -10.53 13.50
N GLU A 149 -2.60 -10.24 14.66
CA GLU A 149 -3.61 -9.20 14.83
C GLU A 149 -2.97 -7.82 15.08
N PHE A 150 -3.51 -6.81 14.41
CA PHE A 150 -3.21 -5.38 14.57
C PHE A 150 -4.52 -4.66 14.86
N LYS A 151 -4.63 -4.08 16.06
CA LYS A 151 -5.92 -3.56 16.59
C LYS A 151 -6.15 -2.11 16.21
N THR A 152 -5.06 -1.36 16.02
CA THR A 152 -5.12 0.06 15.74
C THR A 152 -4.53 0.38 14.37
N GLN A 153 -4.95 1.51 13.80
CA GLN A 153 -4.37 2.02 12.56
C GLN A 153 -2.92 2.50 12.77
N ASP A 154 -2.52 2.74 14.01
CA ASP A 154 -1.16 3.15 14.34
C ASP A 154 -0.19 1.95 14.39
N ASP A 155 -0.68 0.71 14.35
CA ASP A 155 0.17 -0.49 14.36
C ASP A 155 0.73 -0.87 12.97
N LEU A 156 0.18 -0.27 11.91
CA LEU A 156 0.51 -0.60 10.52
C LEU A 156 0.91 0.62 9.70
N PRO A 157 1.67 0.43 8.60
CA PRO A 157 1.88 1.47 7.59
C PRO A 157 0.55 1.96 7.01
N TYR A 158 0.36 3.28 6.90
CA TYR A 158 -0.92 3.86 6.48
C TYR A 158 -1.32 3.45 5.05
N GLU A 159 -0.35 3.37 4.14
CA GLU A 159 -0.60 2.94 2.76
C GLU A 159 -1.21 1.53 2.70
N LEU A 160 -0.82 0.65 3.62
CA LEU A 160 -1.37 -0.70 3.75
C LEU A 160 -2.82 -0.65 4.28
N ILE A 161 -3.10 0.20 5.26
CA ILE A 161 -4.45 0.42 5.81
C ILE A 161 -5.40 0.94 4.74
N GLY A 162 -5.00 1.99 4.02
CA GLY A 162 -5.79 2.57 2.93
C GLY A 162 -6.11 1.52 1.88
N ARG A 163 -5.11 0.68 1.54
CA ARG A 163 -5.29 -0.41 0.57
C ARG A 163 -6.28 -1.49 1.05
N MET A 164 -6.22 -1.92 2.30
CA MET A 164 -7.15 -2.92 2.86
C MET A 164 -8.57 -2.34 3.11
N SER A 165 -8.71 -1.02 3.19
CA SER A 165 -9.97 -0.36 3.54
C SER A 165 -10.83 0.04 2.35
N GLN A 166 -10.39 -0.24 1.11
CA GLN A 166 -11.19 0.06 -0.07
C GLN A 166 -12.52 -0.73 -0.08
N GLN A 167 -13.61 -0.11 -0.54
CA GLN A 167 -14.95 -0.70 -0.47
C GLN A 167 -15.19 -1.82 -1.50
N GLN A 168 -14.40 -1.85 -2.58
CA GLN A 168 -14.50 -2.85 -3.64
C GLN A 168 -13.25 -3.71 -3.67
N HIS A 169 -13.38 -4.95 -3.20
CA HIS A 169 -12.35 -5.96 -3.33
C HIS A 169 -12.89 -7.19 -4.03
N GLN A 170 -12.04 -7.80 -4.85
CA GLN A 170 -12.21 -9.18 -5.26
C GLN A 170 -11.97 -10.09 -4.05
N THR A 171 -12.50 -11.31 -4.06
CA THR A 171 -12.32 -12.28 -2.96
C THR A 171 -10.85 -12.45 -2.57
N ILE A 172 -9.96 -12.38 -3.56
CA ILE A 172 -8.52 -12.32 -3.38
C ILE A 172 -7.91 -11.42 -4.46
N GLN A 173 -6.81 -10.74 -4.13
CA GLN A 173 -6.07 -9.95 -5.10
C GLN A 173 -4.57 -9.95 -4.78
N ARG A 174 -3.73 -10.19 -5.79
CA ARG A 174 -2.27 -10.03 -5.67
C ARG A 174 -1.89 -8.57 -5.50
N ILE A 175 -0.91 -8.31 -4.63
CA ILE A 175 -0.28 -7.00 -4.48
C ILE A 175 0.96 -6.96 -5.37
N ASP A 176 0.89 -6.14 -6.43
CA ASP A 176 2.00 -6.00 -7.39
C ASP A 176 2.96 -4.82 -7.05
N ARG A 177 2.63 -3.99 -6.07
CA ARG A 177 3.51 -2.86 -5.69
C ARG A 177 4.57 -3.34 -4.70
N TYR A 178 5.84 -3.28 -5.09
CA TYR A 178 6.98 -3.72 -4.27
C TYR A 178 6.97 -3.07 -2.88
N ARG A 179 6.68 -1.77 -2.80
CA ARG A 179 6.65 -1.01 -1.55
C ARG A 179 5.61 -1.55 -0.58
N LEU A 180 4.39 -1.86 -1.06
CA LEU A 180 3.36 -2.49 -0.24
C LEU A 180 3.76 -3.90 0.20
N LYS A 181 4.35 -4.72 -0.71
CA LYS A 181 4.85 -6.06 -0.33
C LYS A 181 5.86 -5.96 0.80
N PHE A 182 6.83 -5.07 0.68
CA PHE A 182 7.91 -4.92 1.65
C PHE A 182 7.39 -4.43 3.02
N LEU A 183 6.46 -3.48 3.02
CA LEU A 183 5.78 -3.00 4.23
C LEU A 183 4.97 -4.11 4.94
N ILE A 184 4.36 -5.04 4.18
CA ILE A 184 3.66 -6.21 4.76
C ILE A 184 4.64 -7.17 5.42
N ILE A 185 5.75 -7.49 4.75
CA ILE A 185 6.79 -8.37 5.27
C ILE A 185 7.40 -7.76 6.54
N GLU A 186 7.73 -6.47 6.51
CA GLU A 186 8.26 -5.75 7.68
C GLU A 186 7.28 -5.77 8.85
N ALA A 187 5.98 -5.51 8.60
CA ALA A 187 4.95 -5.54 9.63
C ALA A 187 4.80 -6.93 10.26
N TYR A 188 4.87 -8.00 9.45
CA TYR A 188 4.87 -9.37 9.96
C TYR A 188 6.09 -9.65 10.84
N ILE A 189 7.30 -9.38 10.35
CA ILE A 189 8.56 -9.65 11.07
C ILE A 189 8.62 -8.87 12.39
N LYS A 190 8.25 -7.58 12.38
CA LYS A 190 8.21 -6.75 13.59
C LYS A 190 7.21 -7.30 14.60
N ARG A 191 6.01 -7.71 14.16
CA ARG A 191 4.96 -8.23 15.05
C ARG A 191 5.32 -9.58 15.65
N GLU A 192 6.07 -10.40 14.91
CA GLU A 192 6.70 -11.63 15.40
C GLU A 192 7.79 -11.41 16.45
N LYS A 193 8.18 -10.15 16.73
CA LYS A 193 9.31 -9.78 17.61
C LYS A 193 10.65 -10.35 17.14
N SER A 194 10.76 -10.72 15.87
CA SER A 194 12.04 -11.01 15.25
C SER A 194 12.79 -9.71 15.02
N LYS A 195 14.11 -9.69 15.25
CA LYS A 195 14.93 -8.55 14.85
C LYS A 195 14.74 -8.35 13.34
N SER A 196 14.24 -7.17 12.97
CA SER A 196 14.04 -6.83 11.57
C SER A 196 15.28 -6.10 11.06
N ASP A 197 15.94 -6.69 10.07
CA ASP A 197 17.03 -6.03 9.34
C ASP A 197 16.49 -5.28 8.09
N ILE A 198 15.16 -5.15 7.97
CA ILE A 198 14.50 -4.36 6.93
C ILE A 198 14.64 -2.86 7.25
N PRO A 199 15.13 -2.03 6.32
CA PRO A 199 15.24 -0.59 6.51
C PRO A 199 13.87 0.07 6.60
N LYS A 200 13.76 1.05 7.50
CA LYS A 200 12.60 1.95 7.54
C LYS A 200 12.50 2.72 6.22
N LEU A 201 11.26 2.95 5.80
CA LEU A 201 10.93 3.77 4.65
C LEU A 201 11.33 5.23 4.90
N ILE A 202 12.13 5.78 3.99
CA ILE A 202 12.54 7.17 3.97
C ILE A 202 11.41 8.03 3.39
N LEU A 203 10.93 8.97 4.19
CA LEU A 203 10.00 10.00 3.73
C LEU A 203 10.75 11.02 2.88
N THR A 204 10.24 11.24 1.67
CA THR A 204 10.74 12.19 0.68
C THR A 204 9.62 13.12 0.25
N LYS A 205 9.99 14.22 -0.43
CA LYS A 205 9.04 15.14 -1.09
C LYS A 205 8.01 14.43 -1.96
N ASN A 206 8.39 13.31 -2.58
CA ASN A 206 7.53 12.58 -3.52
C ASN A 206 6.59 11.57 -2.85
N ASN A 207 6.87 11.17 -1.60
CA ASN A 207 6.19 10.04 -0.98
C ASN A 207 5.54 10.35 0.37
N PHE A 208 5.83 11.50 1.00
CA PHE A 208 5.38 11.77 2.36
C PHE A 208 3.85 11.76 2.44
N ALA A 209 3.16 12.42 1.51
CA ALA A 209 1.70 12.52 1.52
C ALA A 209 1.04 11.12 1.54
N ARG A 210 1.43 10.21 0.63
CA ARG A 210 0.92 8.83 0.59
C ARG A 210 1.37 7.94 1.77
N SER A 211 2.38 8.38 2.52
CA SER A 211 2.91 7.65 3.68
C SER A 211 2.26 8.07 4.99
N LEU A 212 1.88 9.34 5.12
CA LEU A 212 1.25 9.89 6.31
C LEU A 212 -0.23 9.50 6.37
N HIS A 213 -0.71 9.27 7.58
CA HIS A 213 -2.13 9.15 7.89
C HIS A 213 -2.87 10.46 7.56
N TYR A 214 -4.16 10.40 7.22
CA TYR A 214 -4.93 11.59 6.87
C TYR A 214 -4.90 12.67 7.97
N LYS A 215 -5.05 12.25 9.24
CA LYS A 215 -4.89 13.13 10.42
C LYS A 215 -3.51 13.76 10.52
N GLN A 216 -2.44 13.00 10.28
CA GLN A 216 -1.07 13.53 10.31
C GLN A 216 -0.85 14.56 9.20
N LEU A 217 -1.49 14.36 8.04
CA LEU A 217 -1.43 15.31 6.94
C LEU A 217 -2.25 16.58 7.22
N GLU A 218 -3.43 16.44 7.84
CA GLU A 218 -4.23 17.54 8.37
C GLU A 218 -3.45 18.36 9.42
N ASP A 219 -2.83 17.69 10.39
CA ASP A 219 -1.98 18.31 11.40
C ASP A 219 -0.83 19.07 10.72
N LEU A 220 -0.17 18.47 9.73
CA LEU A 220 0.92 19.11 8.99
C LEU A 220 0.46 20.37 8.22
N VAL A 221 -0.73 20.34 7.60
CA VAL A 221 -1.34 21.52 6.97
C VAL A 221 -1.70 22.57 8.02
N SER A 222 -2.20 22.16 9.18
CA SER A 222 -2.51 23.08 10.28
C SER A 222 -1.25 23.83 10.74
N LEU A 223 -0.11 23.15 10.83
CA LEU A 223 1.17 23.72 11.19
C LEU A 223 1.68 24.70 10.14
N TYR A 224 1.54 24.36 8.85
CA TYR A 224 1.85 25.28 7.76
C TYR A 224 1.03 26.57 7.87
N ILE A 225 -0.29 26.47 8.12
CA ILE A 225 -1.17 27.63 8.25
C ILE A 225 -0.76 28.49 9.46
N VAL A 226 -0.40 27.88 10.59
CA VAL A 226 0.08 28.62 11.77
C VAL A 226 1.36 29.40 11.44
N GLU A 227 2.34 28.78 10.80
CA GLU A 227 3.61 29.43 10.46
C GLU A 227 3.43 30.57 9.44
N GLU A 228 2.60 30.35 8.42
CA GLU A 228 2.27 31.36 7.41
C GLU A 228 1.54 32.59 7.98
N ASN A 229 0.76 32.39 9.05
CA ASN A 229 -0.11 33.41 9.64
C ASN A 229 0.29 33.80 11.08
N LYS A 230 1.54 33.51 11.48
CA LYS A 230 2.02 33.67 12.86
C LYS A 230 1.86 35.08 13.43
N GLU A 231 2.01 36.10 12.60
CA GLU A 231 1.89 37.52 13.02
C GLU A 231 0.44 37.98 13.18
N GLN A 232 -0.54 37.16 12.78
CA GLN A 232 -1.96 37.54 12.71
C GLN A 232 -2.79 36.92 13.83
N ASN A 233 -2.14 36.22 14.78
CA ASN A 233 -2.73 35.66 16.00
C ASN A 233 -3.94 34.74 15.74
N TYR A 234 -3.88 33.95 14.68
CA TYR A 234 -4.87 32.92 14.40
C TYR A 234 -4.72 31.74 15.35
N LEU A 235 -5.84 31.29 15.92
CA LEU A 235 -5.91 30.12 16.78
C LEU A 235 -6.74 29.01 16.12
N LEU A 236 -6.24 27.77 16.16
CA LEU A 236 -6.93 26.59 15.66
C LEU A 236 -8.17 26.27 16.50
N MET A 237 -9.31 26.08 15.83
CA MET A 237 -10.60 25.71 16.43
C MET A 237 -11.01 24.31 15.95
N PRO A 238 -10.54 23.22 16.59
CA PRO A 238 -10.77 21.85 16.12
C PRO A 238 -12.22 21.37 16.27
N SER A 239 -13.00 21.99 17.16
CA SER A 239 -14.39 21.60 17.41
C SER A 239 -15.40 22.18 16.42
N SER A 240 -15.05 23.22 15.66
CA SER A 240 -16.01 23.94 14.81
C SER A 240 -16.42 23.22 13.53
N CYS A 241 -15.72 22.17 13.10
CA CYS A 241 -16.05 21.41 11.88
C CYS A 241 -16.84 20.12 12.14
N LYS A 242 -17.23 19.83 13.39
CA LYS A 242 -17.88 18.56 13.76
C LYS A 242 -19.35 18.44 13.29
N ILE A 243 -19.91 19.46 12.62
CA ILE A 243 -21.32 19.50 12.23
C ILE A 243 -21.42 19.82 10.73
N ASN A 244 -21.65 18.80 9.91
CA ASN A 244 -22.19 18.87 8.54
C ASN A 244 -21.46 19.69 7.45
N GLU A 245 -20.17 20.00 7.58
CA GLU A 245 -19.40 20.67 6.51
C GLU A 245 -18.37 19.73 5.88
N GLN A 246 -18.80 18.81 5.00
CA GLN A 246 -17.88 17.91 4.26
C GLN A 246 -16.83 18.66 3.41
N LYS A 247 -17.00 19.96 3.23
CA LYS A 247 -16.17 20.83 2.38
C LYS A 247 -14.91 21.37 3.07
N TYR A 248 -14.84 21.33 4.41
CA TYR A 248 -13.75 21.92 5.19
C TYR A 248 -13.31 21.01 6.33
N GLU A 249 -12.01 21.01 6.64
CA GLU A 249 -11.45 20.13 7.68
C GLU A 249 -11.40 20.80 9.07
N PHE A 250 -10.89 22.04 9.17
CA PHE A 250 -10.82 22.82 10.42
C PHE A 250 -10.74 24.33 10.16
N PHE A 251 -11.05 25.13 11.20
CA PHE A 251 -11.02 26.59 11.13
C PHE A 251 -9.93 27.19 12.02
N PHE A 252 -9.39 28.33 11.60
CA PHE A 252 -8.64 29.24 12.44
C PHE A 252 -9.39 30.55 12.62
N LYS A 253 -9.39 31.08 13.84
CA LYS A 253 -10.04 32.35 14.18
C LYS A 253 -9.06 33.31 14.83
N SER A 254 -9.20 34.58 14.51
CA SER A 254 -8.46 35.70 15.10
C SER A 254 -9.45 36.86 15.36
N PRO A 255 -9.28 37.65 16.43
CA PRO A 255 -10.17 38.77 16.71
C PRO A 255 -10.24 39.77 15.54
N ASN A 256 -11.45 40.21 15.19
CA ASN A 256 -11.71 41.21 14.14
C ASN A 256 -11.25 40.81 12.72
N ARG A 257 -11.05 39.52 12.46
CA ARG A 257 -10.67 38.99 11.15
C ARG A 257 -11.66 37.94 10.68
N LYS A 258 -11.73 37.74 9.36
CA LYS A 258 -12.45 36.59 8.81
C LYS A 258 -11.70 35.30 9.17
N ALA A 259 -12.43 34.19 9.24
CA ALA A 259 -11.82 32.90 9.53
C ALA A 259 -10.90 32.44 8.38
N ILE A 260 -9.91 31.63 8.72
CA ILE A 260 -9.16 30.84 7.75
C ILE A 260 -9.67 29.39 7.83
N THR A 261 -9.74 28.72 6.69
CA THR A 261 -10.12 27.30 6.62
C THR A 261 -9.20 26.53 5.66
N CYS A 262 -9.33 25.21 5.64
CA CYS A 262 -8.64 24.37 4.68
C CYS A 262 -9.42 23.15 4.20
N GLN A 263 -9.01 22.62 3.06
CA GLN A 263 -9.41 21.32 2.55
C GLN A 263 -8.15 20.49 2.26
N VAL A 264 -8.11 19.27 2.80
CA VAL A 264 -6.95 18.36 2.70
C VAL A 264 -7.41 17.02 2.14
N LYS A 265 -6.73 16.55 1.09
CA LYS A 265 -6.94 15.19 0.56
C LYS A 265 -5.60 14.52 0.36
N ASN A 266 -5.47 13.28 0.84
CA ASN A 266 -4.22 12.56 0.73
C ASN A 266 -3.98 12.06 -0.72
N GLN A 267 -4.87 11.22 -1.24
CA GLN A 267 -4.72 10.58 -2.57
C GLN A 267 -5.92 10.84 -3.49
N GLU A 268 -6.56 11.99 -3.35
CA GLU A 268 -7.76 12.36 -4.12
C GLU A 268 -7.66 13.80 -4.65
N GLU A 269 -8.25 14.02 -5.82
CA GLU A 269 -8.32 15.35 -6.43
C GLU A 269 -9.34 16.23 -5.71
N ILE A 270 -9.02 17.51 -5.56
CA ILE A 270 -9.94 18.53 -5.05
C ILE A 270 -10.36 19.43 -6.20
N LYS A 271 -11.67 19.56 -6.42
CA LYS A 271 -12.23 20.49 -7.40
C LYS A 271 -12.17 21.91 -6.86
N ILE A 272 -11.11 22.63 -7.20
CA ILE A 272 -10.87 23.99 -6.70
C ILE A 272 -11.98 24.98 -7.11
N GLU A 273 -12.69 24.70 -8.20
CA GLU A 273 -13.79 25.53 -8.71
C GLU A 273 -14.94 25.65 -7.71
N GLU A 274 -15.13 24.62 -6.87
CA GLU A 274 -16.17 24.61 -5.85
C GLU A 274 -15.94 25.69 -4.78
N TYR A 275 -14.74 26.25 -4.70
CA TYR A 275 -14.34 27.25 -3.70
C TYR A 275 -14.31 28.68 -4.24
N TYR A 276 -14.48 28.92 -5.55
CA TYR A 276 -14.29 30.25 -6.15
C TYR A 276 -15.24 31.33 -5.62
N ASN A 277 -16.41 30.95 -5.11
CA ASN A 277 -17.42 31.88 -4.59
C ASN A 277 -17.42 32.01 -3.06
N GLU A 278 -16.48 31.35 -2.37
CA GLU A 278 -16.42 31.29 -0.91
C GLU A 278 -15.74 32.53 -0.33
N ASN A 279 -16.46 33.64 -0.24
CA ASN A 279 -15.91 34.94 0.16
C ASN A 279 -15.95 35.21 1.68
N ASP A 280 -16.50 34.29 2.47
CA ASP A 280 -16.65 34.44 3.92
C ASP A 280 -15.35 34.20 4.69
N PHE A 281 -14.36 33.62 4.02
CA PHE A 281 -13.04 33.33 4.56
C PHE A 281 -12.01 34.37 4.15
N GLU A 282 -11.08 34.66 5.07
CA GLU A 282 -9.89 35.45 4.75
C GLU A 282 -8.98 34.70 3.79
N LYS A 283 -8.75 33.41 4.09
CA LYS A 283 -8.04 32.47 3.24
C LYS A 283 -8.64 31.06 3.31
N ILE A 284 -8.56 30.36 2.19
CA ILE A 284 -8.89 28.94 2.05
C ILE A 284 -7.63 28.22 1.55
N TYR A 285 -7.02 27.43 2.42
CA TYR A 285 -5.85 26.64 2.08
C TYR A 285 -6.27 25.30 1.50
N ILE A 286 -5.72 24.92 0.35
CA ILE A 286 -6.07 23.66 -0.31
C ILE A 286 -4.81 22.84 -0.53
N PHE A 287 -4.84 21.57 -0.11
CA PHE A 287 -3.76 20.62 -0.35
C PHE A 287 -4.30 19.28 -0.86
N SER A 288 -3.71 18.79 -1.94
CA SER A 288 -3.87 17.40 -2.35
C SER A 288 -2.52 16.72 -2.57
N GLY A 289 -2.36 15.54 -1.97
CA GLY A 289 -1.13 14.75 -2.07
C GLY A 289 -0.91 14.04 -3.41
N ILE A 290 -1.81 14.19 -4.39
CA ILE A 290 -1.58 13.73 -5.77
C ILE A 290 -0.96 14.81 -6.67
N TRP A 291 -0.97 16.06 -6.23
CA TRP A 291 -0.46 17.17 -7.03
C TRP A 291 1.06 17.28 -6.89
N ASN A 292 1.71 17.68 -7.96
CA ASN A 292 3.10 18.13 -7.96
C ASN A 292 3.20 19.67 -7.98
N ASN A 293 4.41 20.21 -7.78
CA ASN A 293 4.62 21.65 -7.71
C ASN A 293 4.24 22.41 -9.00
N GLU A 294 4.37 21.78 -10.17
CA GLU A 294 3.99 22.40 -11.45
C GLU A 294 2.47 22.54 -11.56
N GLN A 295 1.74 21.47 -11.23
CA GLN A 295 0.28 21.47 -11.16
C GLN A 295 -0.22 22.52 -10.17
N VAL A 296 0.39 22.63 -8.98
CA VAL A 296 0.03 23.65 -7.98
C VAL A 296 0.22 25.07 -8.53
N LYS A 297 1.30 25.34 -9.27
CA LYS A 297 1.51 26.64 -9.92
C LYS A 297 0.42 26.95 -10.94
N GLU A 298 -0.02 25.97 -11.72
CA GLU A 298 -1.11 26.14 -12.68
C GLU A 298 -2.45 26.37 -12.02
N LEU A 299 -2.76 25.60 -10.97
CA LEU A 299 -4.01 25.73 -10.20
C LEU A 299 -4.09 27.10 -9.50
N ASN A 300 -3.00 27.58 -8.91
CA ASN A 300 -2.94 28.93 -8.32
C ASN A 300 -3.16 30.02 -9.38
N LYS A 301 -2.55 29.89 -10.57
CA LYS A 301 -2.82 30.81 -11.70
C LYS A 301 -4.30 30.79 -12.12
N LYS A 302 -4.91 29.60 -12.14
CA LYS A 302 -6.33 29.42 -12.48
C LYS A 302 -7.25 30.08 -11.44
N ALA A 303 -6.97 29.92 -10.15
CA ALA A 303 -7.72 30.58 -9.08
C ALA A 303 -7.65 32.11 -9.20
N ASN A 304 -6.44 32.66 -9.40
CA ASN A 304 -6.23 34.10 -9.60
C ASN A 304 -6.97 34.64 -10.83
N LYS A 305 -6.96 33.91 -11.96
CA LYS A 305 -7.70 34.28 -13.18
C LYS A 305 -9.21 34.36 -12.93
N ASN A 306 -9.74 33.52 -12.04
CA ASN A 306 -11.14 33.52 -11.63
C ASN A 306 -11.44 34.49 -10.47
N LYS A 307 -10.49 35.38 -10.12
CA LYS A 307 -10.59 36.34 -9.01
C LYS A 307 -10.79 35.72 -7.63
N ALA A 308 -10.49 34.43 -7.46
CA ALA A 308 -10.56 33.73 -6.19
C ALA A 308 -9.27 33.96 -5.38
N ASN A 309 -9.00 35.22 -5.04
CA ASN A 309 -7.72 35.66 -4.45
C ASN A 309 -7.52 35.19 -3.00
N ASN A 310 -8.56 34.70 -2.35
CA ASN A 310 -8.51 34.13 -1.01
C ASN A 310 -8.17 32.63 -1.01
N ILE A 311 -8.03 31.98 -2.18
CA ILE A 311 -7.61 30.57 -2.25
C ILE A 311 -6.09 30.50 -2.37
N GLN A 312 -5.46 29.69 -1.52
CA GLN A 312 -4.03 29.39 -1.57
C GLN A 312 -3.86 27.86 -1.68
N ILE A 313 -3.34 27.39 -2.83
CA ILE A 313 -3.02 25.97 -2.99
C ILE A 313 -1.58 25.75 -2.51
N ILE A 314 -1.43 24.91 -1.49
CA ILE A 314 -0.15 24.59 -0.85
C ILE A 314 0.62 23.63 -1.76
N SER A 315 1.90 23.91 -2.00
CA SER A 315 2.74 22.99 -2.76
C SER A 315 3.28 21.84 -1.88
N PRO A 316 3.46 20.63 -2.45
CA PRO A 316 4.07 19.51 -1.72
C PRO A 316 5.44 19.83 -1.13
N ASP A 317 6.23 20.66 -1.82
CA ASP A 317 7.56 21.06 -1.34
C ASP A 317 7.47 21.92 -0.09
N GLU A 318 6.60 22.94 -0.10
CA GLU A 318 6.38 23.79 1.09
C GLU A 318 5.92 22.97 2.28
N LEU A 319 5.00 22.03 2.06
CA LEU A 319 4.46 21.19 3.12
C LEU A 319 5.51 20.19 3.65
N PHE A 320 6.35 19.65 2.77
CA PHE A 320 7.45 18.77 3.17
C PHE A 320 8.54 19.54 3.92
N ASP A 321 8.80 20.79 3.56
CA ASP A 321 9.76 21.65 4.27
C ASP A 321 9.28 21.92 5.71
N ILE A 322 7.96 22.06 5.95
CA ILE A 322 7.39 22.09 7.32
C ILE A 322 7.65 20.77 8.05
N LEU A 323 7.45 19.62 7.39
CA LEU A 323 7.69 18.31 7.98
C LEU A 323 9.15 18.12 8.41
N GLN A 324 10.10 18.64 7.62
CA GLN A 324 11.54 18.62 7.92
C GLN A 324 11.96 19.69 8.93
N ASN A 325 11.13 20.68 9.23
CA ASN A 325 11.53 21.83 10.02
C ASN A 325 11.91 21.42 11.46
N SER A 326 13.21 21.53 11.74
CA SER A 326 13.82 21.11 13.01
C SER A 326 13.46 22.01 14.19
N LYS A 327 12.99 23.24 13.93
CA LYS A 327 12.75 24.25 14.98
C LYS A 327 11.70 23.80 16.01
N TYR A 328 10.74 23.00 15.58
CA TYR A 328 9.63 22.55 16.44
C TYR A 328 9.54 21.03 16.53
N ASN A 329 10.52 20.29 16.00
CA ASN A 329 10.56 18.83 16.03
C ASN A 329 9.23 18.16 15.62
N TYR A 330 8.58 18.68 14.58
CA TYR A 330 7.24 18.23 14.18
C TYR A 330 7.18 16.73 13.86
N LYS A 331 8.32 16.13 13.49
CA LYS A 331 8.47 14.68 13.34
C LYS A 331 8.10 13.88 14.60
N GLU A 332 8.40 14.39 15.79
CA GLU A 332 8.03 13.75 17.06
C GLU A 332 6.55 13.97 17.38
N TYR A 333 6.03 15.16 17.09
CA TYR A 333 4.61 15.49 17.30
C TYR A 333 3.66 14.70 16.41
N LEU A 334 4.06 14.43 15.15
CA LEU A 334 3.25 13.65 14.23
C LEU A 334 3.18 12.16 14.60
N ASN A 335 3.94 11.70 15.61
CA ASN A 335 3.98 10.31 16.05
C ASN A 335 4.15 9.34 14.86
N LEU A 336 5.18 9.59 14.05
CA LEU A 336 5.46 8.76 12.88
C LEU A 336 5.64 7.31 13.30
N ASN A 337 4.86 6.41 12.68
CA ASN A 337 4.95 4.99 12.98
C ASN A 337 6.37 4.47 12.72
N SER A 338 6.76 3.42 13.44
CA SER A 338 8.10 2.81 13.45
C SER A 338 8.63 2.35 12.09
N TYR A 339 7.78 2.31 11.06
CA TYR A 339 8.08 1.96 9.67
C TYR A 339 8.70 3.11 8.87
N TYR A 340 8.59 4.34 9.37
CA TYR A 340 9.02 5.54 8.66
C TYR A 340 10.22 6.19 9.34
N LYS A 341 11.06 6.84 8.53
CA LYS A 341 12.06 7.81 8.99
C LYS A 341 12.08 8.99 8.02
N ILE A 342 12.38 10.17 8.52
CA ILE A 342 12.73 11.32 7.66
C ILE A 342 14.25 11.28 7.53
N ASP A 343 14.76 11.27 6.30
CA ASP A 343 16.20 11.37 6.11
C ASP A 343 16.62 12.83 6.25
N GLU A 344 17.43 13.11 7.26
CA GLU A 344 18.01 14.45 7.51
C GLU A 344 19.21 14.70 6.59
N ASN A 345 19.82 13.62 6.10
CA ASN A 345 20.88 13.68 5.11
C ASN A 345 20.23 13.44 3.76
N LYS A 346 20.38 14.38 2.82
CA LYS A 346 20.12 14.07 1.42
C LYS A 346 20.98 12.85 1.11
N ALA A 347 20.37 11.72 0.74
CA ALA A 347 21.12 10.59 0.22
C ALA A 347 22.12 11.19 -0.77
N GLU A 348 23.43 11.05 -0.48
CA GLU A 348 24.45 11.46 -1.42
C GLU A 348 24.05 10.89 -2.77
N ASP A 349 24.16 11.68 -3.84
CA ASP A 349 23.80 11.24 -5.18
C ASP A 349 24.70 10.05 -5.54
N LEU A 350 24.27 8.85 -5.14
CA LEU A 350 24.99 7.63 -5.39
C LEU A 350 25.06 7.51 -6.90
N HIS A 351 26.26 7.54 -7.45
CA HIS A 351 26.48 7.45 -8.87
C HIS A 351 26.31 5.99 -9.36
N LEU A 352 25.23 5.34 -8.94
CA LEU A 352 24.84 3.96 -9.29
C LEU A 352 24.64 3.77 -10.79
N THR A 353 24.44 4.87 -11.52
CA THR A 353 24.22 4.88 -12.96
C THR A 353 25.51 5.04 -13.77
N ASN A 354 26.66 5.27 -13.12
CA ASN A 354 27.95 5.39 -13.79
C ASN A 354 28.29 4.09 -14.54
N GLY A 355 28.58 4.21 -15.84
CA GLY A 355 28.83 3.06 -16.70
C GLY A 355 27.58 2.39 -17.28
N PHE A 356 26.39 2.92 -17.02
CA PHE A 356 25.12 2.44 -17.59
C PHE A 356 24.52 3.44 -18.58
N ILE A 357 23.78 2.92 -19.56
CA ILE A 357 23.11 3.74 -20.58
C ILE A 357 21.66 4.02 -20.16
N LYS A 358 21.29 5.30 -20.04
CA LYS A 358 19.90 5.70 -19.76
C LYS A 358 18.99 5.31 -20.92
N CYS A 359 17.84 4.69 -20.63
CA CYS A 359 16.91 4.25 -21.66
C CYS A 359 15.44 4.53 -21.28
N LYS A 360 14.57 4.67 -22.29
CA LYS A 360 13.11 4.76 -22.09
C LYS A 360 12.44 3.39 -21.96
N LYS A 361 13.02 2.37 -22.61
CA LYS A 361 12.56 0.98 -22.62
C LYS A 361 13.77 0.05 -22.63
N PHE A 362 13.68 -1.04 -21.87
CA PHE A 362 14.68 -2.10 -21.90
C PHE A 362 14.63 -2.87 -23.23
N ASN A 363 15.79 -3.33 -23.69
CA ASN A 363 15.93 -4.20 -24.86
C ASN A 363 16.67 -5.45 -24.40
N SER A 364 16.20 -6.63 -24.79
CA SER A 364 16.76 -7.93 -24.40
C SER A 364 18.24 -8.11 -24.76
N LYS A 365 18.78 -7.33 -25.70
CA LYS A 365 20.18 -7.46 -26.17
C LYS A 365 21.24 -6.78 -25.29
N CYS A 366 20.87 -5.91 -24.34
CA CYS A 366 21.84 -5.13 -23.56
C CYS A 366 21.35 -4.89 -22.12
N HIS A 367 22.03 -5.48 -21.15
CA HIS A 367 21.68 -5.40 -19.72
C HIS A 367 22.36 -4.21 -18.99
N MET A 368 23.33 -3.52 -19.61
CA MET A 368 24.02 -2.34 -19.07
C MET A 368 23.22 -1.05 -19.30
N ARG A 369 21.95 -1.07 -18.88
CA ARG A 369 21.01 0.02 -19.06
C ARG A 369 20.25 0.31 -17.78
N TYR A 370 19.84 1.56 -17.63
CA TYR A 370 18.97 1.95 -16.54
C TYR A 370 17.79 2.80 -17.03
N LYS A 371 16.74 2.79 -16.22
CA LYS A 371 15.64 3.76 -16.26
C LYS A 371 15.54 4.36 -14.87
N GLU A 372 15.30 5.66 -14.78
CA GLU A 372 15.15 6.35 -13.51
C GLU A 372 13.81 7.06 -13.48
N ASP A 373 13.13 6.93 -12.34
CA ASP A 373 12.00 7.74 -11.92
C ASP A 373 12.29 8.40 -10.57
N ASN A 374 11.28 9.07 -10.00
CA ASN A 374 11.44 9.84 -8.78
C ASN A 374 11.87 9.00 -7.57
N ASP A 375 11.44 7.72 -7.52
CA ASP A 375 11.58 6.87 -6.35
C ASP A 375 12.53 5.70 -6.59
N CYS A 376 12.81 5.33 -7.85
CA CYS A 376 13.54 4.14 -8.23
C CYS A 376 14.52 4.36 -9.39
N ILE A 377 15.64 3.63 -9.34
CA ILE A 377 16.52 3.40 -10.48
C ILE A 377 16.40 1.93 -10.86
N THR A 378 15.77 1.67 -12.00
CA THR A 378 15.58 0.32 -12.52
C THR A 378 16.76 -0.10 -13.37
N PHE A 379 17.27 -1.29 -13.11
CA PHE A 379 18.32 -1.99 -13.85
C PHE A 379 17.73 -3.29 -14.41
N TYR A 380 18.00 -3.61 -15.68
CA TYR A 380 17.59 -4.89 -16.28
C TYR A 380 16.07 -5.25 -16.24
N ASN A 381 15.39 -5.05 -17.37
CA ASN A 381 14.04 -5.60 -17.66
C ASN A 381 12.97 -5.38 -16.56
N ASN A 382 13.06 -4.29 -15.79
CA ASN A 382 12.18 -4.02 -14.65
C ASN A 382 12.23 -5.05 -13.50
N CYS A 383 13.26 -5.89 -13.44
CA CYS A 383 13.41 -6.90 -12.39
C CYS A 383 14.30 -6.46 -11.26
N LEU A 384 15.45 -5.87 -11.55
CA LEU A 384 16.34 -5.33 -10.54
C LEU A 384 16.10 -3.82 -10.43
N PHE A 385 15.93 -3.27 -9.24
CA PHE A 385 15.90 -1.83 -9.07
C PHE A 385 16.46 -1.42 -7.73
N TYR A 386 17.02 -0.22 -7.68
CA TYR A 386 17.36 0.48 -6.47
C TYR A 386 16.19 1.38 -6.07
N SER A 387 15.65 1.22 -4.87
CA SER A 387 14.66 2.14 -4.32
C SER A 387 15.35 3.19 -3.46
N LYS A 388 15.16 4.46 -3.82
CA LYS A 388 15.60 5.61 -3.03
C LYS A 388 14.87 5.66 -1.68
N GLU A 389 13.62 5.17 -1.64
CA GLU A 389 12.77 5.16 -0.45
C GLU A 389 13.23 4.16 0.62
N PHE A 390 13.95 3.10 0.24
CA PHE A 390 14.48 2.10 1.16
C PHE A 390 16.00 2.06 1.19
N ASN A 391 16.68 2.87 0.37
CA ASN A 391 18.13 2.87 0.17
C ASN A 391 18.66 1.43 -0.04
N SER A 392 18.00 0.67 -0.93
CA SER A 392 18.23 -0.78 -1.10
C SER A 392 17.90 -1.24 -2.53
N PHE A 393 18.57 -2.31 -2.97
CA PHE A 393 18.26 -3.04 -4.19
C PHE A 393 17.17 -4.10 -3.95
N PHE A 394 16.35 -4.31 -4.98
CA PHE A 394 15.27 -5.28 -4.98
C PHE A 394 15.28 -6.07 -6.28
N LEU A 395 15.16 -7.40 -6.18
CA LEU A 395 14.81 -8.27 -7.30
C LEU A 395 13.31 -8.58 -7.22
N TYR A 396 12.55 -8.24 -8.25
CA TYR A 396 11.08 -8.29 -8.23
C TYR A 396 10.48 -9.45 -9.03
N ASP A 397 11.20 -9.99 -9.99
CA ASP A 397 10.77 -11.13 -10.80
C ASP A 397 11.99 -11.96 -11.24
N HIS A 398 11.75 -13.18 -11.72
CA HIS A 398 12.77 -14.10 -12.22
C HIS A 398 12.77 -14.17 -13.75
N PHE A 399 13.94 -14.12 -14.37
CA PHE A 399 14.23 -14.54 -15.74
C PHE A 399 15.40 -15.53 -15.82
N ALA A 400 15.52 -16.20 -16.97
CA ALA A 400 16.64 -17.07 -17.25
C ALA A 400 17.97 -16.27 -17.25
N ASN A 401 18.93 -16.72 -16.43
CA ASN A 401 20.28 -16.12 -16.22
C ASN A 401 20.36 -14.90 -15.27
N ASP A 402 19.34 -14.62 -14.48
CA ASP A 402 19.29 -13.45 -13.59
C ASP A 402 20.50 -13.31 -12.66
N LEU A 403 20.90 -14.37 -11.97
CA LEU A 403 21.98 -14.29 -10.98
C LEU A 403 23.31 -13.85 -11.61
N LYS A 404 23.60 -14.27 -12.85
CA LYS A 404 24.80 -13.86 -13.56
C LYS A 404 24.74 -12.38 -13.94
N ILE A 405 23.60 -11.94 -14.48
CA ILE A 405 23.39 -10.56 -14.93
C ILE A 405 23.37 -9.60 -13.74
N ILE A 406 22.68 -9.96 -12.65
CA ILE A 406 22.66 -9.19 -11.40
C ILE A 406 24.08 -9.03 -10.85
N LYS A 407 24.88 -10.09 -10.88
CA LYS A 407 26.28 -10.03 -10.47
C LYS A 407 27.09 -9.08 -11.36
N GLU A 408 26.95 -9.15 -12.69
CA GLU A 408 27.61 -8.23 -13.63
C GLU A 408 27.22 -6.75 -13.36
N ILE A 409 25.95 -6.49 -13.07
CA ILE A 409 25.45 -5.15 -12.71
C ILE A 409 26.07 -4.67 -11.39
N PHE A 410 26.07 -5.52 -10.36
CA PHE A 410 26.66 -5.19 -9.06
C PHE A 410 28.17 -4.99 -9.12
N ASP A 411 28.89 -5.80 -9.89
CA ASP A 411 30.32 -5.66 -10.12
C ASP A 411 30.62 -4.31 -10.81
N LYS A 412 29.80 -3.90 -11.79
CA LYS A 412 29.94 -2.58 -12.42
C LYS A 412 29.69 -1.43 -11.45
N ILE A 413 28.66 -1.53 -10.61
CA ILE A 413 28.36 -0.51 -9.59
C ILE A 413 29.53 -0.37 -8.61
N LYS A 414 30.12 -1.49 -8.17
CA LYS A 414 31.30 -1.49 -7.28
C LYS A 414 32.55 -0.94 -7.96
N GLU A 415 32.75 -1.20 -9.26
CA GLU A 415 33.87 -0.65 -10.03
C GLU A 415 33.84 0.88 -10.04
N THR A 416 32.65 1.47 -10.18
CA THR A 416 32.46 2.93 -10.26
C THR A 416 32.22 3.60 -8.91
N ASN A 417 31.94 2.81 -7.87
CA ASN A 417 31.64 3.25 -6.50
C ASN A 417 32.30 2.27 -5.49
N PRO A 418 33.64 2.26 -5.34
CA PRO A 418 34.37 1.28 -4.53
C PRO A 418 34.05 1.33 -3.03
N GLU A 419 33.48 2.43 -2.57
CA GLU A 419 32.98 2.60 -1.21
C GLU A 419 31.65 1.88 -0.94
N ILE A 420 30.94 1.43 -1.97
CA ILE A 420 29.67 0.71 -1.83
C ILE A 420 29.89 -0.77 -1.59
N ASN A 421 29.23 -1.29 -0.56
CA ASN A 421 29.14 -2.71 -0.29
C ASN A 421 27.69 -3.19 -0.40
N ILE A 422 27.42 -4.10 -1.33
CA ILE A 422 26.09 -4.67 -1.55
C ILE A 422 25.99 -6.00 -0.79
N LYS A 423 25.03 -6.12 0.12
CA LYS A 423 24.79 -7.32 0.95
C LYS A 423 23.45 -7.95 0.63
N GLU A 424 23.43 -9.24 0.36
CA GLU A 424 22.19 -9.99 0.16
C GLU A 424 21.55 -10.32 1.51
N GLU A 425 20.27 -9.98 1.66
CA GLU A 425 19.47 -10.20 2.85
C GLU A 425 18.37 -11.24 2.59
N LYS A 426 18.13 -12.14 3.55
CA LYS A 426 17.09 -13.16 3.47
C LYS A 426 15.80 -12.66 4.12
N LEU A 427 14.67 -12.84 3.43
CA LEU A 427 13.32 -12.40 3.85
C LEU A 427 12.40 -13.55 4.24
#